data_AF-A0A1T5HVE1-F1
#
_entry.id   AF-A0A1T5HVE1-F1
#
_cell.length_a   1.000
_cell.length_b   1.000
_cell.length_c   1.000
_cell.angle_alpha   90.00
_cell.angle_beta   90.00
_cell.angle_gamma   90.00
#
_symmetry.space_group_name_H-M   'P 1'
#
loop_
_entity.id
_entity.type
_entity.pdbx_description
1 polymer ?
#
loop_
_entity_poly.entity_id
_entity_poly.type
_entity_poly.pdbx_seq_one_letter_code
_entity_poly.pdbx_strand_id
1 'polypeptide(L)'
;MMNNEQQQRSDYLYEQHVTHLTLQGKRPATIDGYSRALRRITHHLDKSPDTLTTEDLKQYFAQLIKTHSWSTVRIDRNGLQFFFKHVLQRDWKWLNIVKPPQVKTLPDILTPAEVSDLINSTKQLRYQVFFLTLYANIGQPHVYFKNSTRCK
;
A
#
# COMPACT_ATOMS: atom_id res chain seq x y z
N MET A 1 -26.50 13.00 -2.95
CA MET A 1 -26.69 11.82 -3.80
C MET A 1 -26.39 12.22 -5.22
N MET A 2 -25.46 11.53 -5.88
CA MET A 2 -25.19 11.72 -7.31
C MET A 2 -26.45 11.48 -8.16
N ASN A 3 -26.65 12.34 -9.17
CA ASN A 3 -27.73 12.16 -10.14
C ASN A 3 -27.42 10.98 -11.08
N ASN A 4 -28.44 10.38 -11.69
CA ASN A 4 -28.29 9.24 -12.61
C ASN A 4 -27.28 9.50 -13.75
N GLU A 5 -27.24 10.72 -14.28
CA GLU A 5 -26.27 11.12 -15.33
C GLU A 5 -24.83 11.13 -14.81
N GLN A 6 -24.63 11.60 -13.57
CA GLN A 6 -23.30 11.62 -12.92
C GLN A 6 -22.83 10.20 -12.58
N GLN A 7 -23.76 9.32 -12.23
CA GLN A 7 -23.47 7.92 -11.98
C GLN A 7 -23.01 7.23 -13.26
N GLN A 8 -23.77 7.35 -14.36
CA GLN A 8 -23.37 6.81 -15.66
C GLN A 8 -22.02 7.33 -16.14
N ARG A 9 -21.76 8.64 -15.94
CA ARG A 9 -20.47 9.25 -16.25
C ARG A 9 -19.33 8.64 -15.43
N SER A 10 -19.56 8.41 -14.14
CA SER A 10 -18.58 7.83 -13.23
C SER A 10 -18.28 6.37 -13.58
N ASP A 11 -19.31 5.60 -13.92
CA ASP A 11 -19.17 4.20 -14.36
C ASP A 11 -18.38 4.12 -15.68
N TYR A 12 -18.66 5.01 -16.64
CA TYR A 12 -17.87 5.11 -17.87
C TYR A 12 -16.39 5.41 -17.59
N LEU A 13 -16.10 6.37 -16.70
CA LEU A 13 -14.73 6.72 -16.33
C LEU A 13 -14.02 5.58 -15.59
N TYR A 14 -14.75 4.80 -14.80
CA TYR A 14 -14.24 3.61 -14.15
C TYR A 14 -13.81 2.54 -15.16
N GLU A 15 -14.64 2.24 -16.15
CA GLU A 15 -14.32 1.27 -17.20
C GLU A 15 -13.11 1.72 -18.04
N GLN A 16 -13.02 3.01 -18.37
CA GLN A 16 -11.84 3.58 -19.02
C GLN A 16 -10.58 3.41 -18.18
N HIS A 17 -10.68 3.64 -16.86
CA HIS A 17 -9.56 3.45 -15.95
C HIS A 17 -9.04 2.00 -15.95
N VAL A 18 -9.94 1.02 -15.82
CA VAL A 18 -9.61 -0.41 -15.85
C VAL A 18 -9.00 -0.80 -17.20
N THR A 19 -9.55 -0.29 -18.30
CA THR A 19 -9.03 -0.50 -19.64
C THR A 19 -7.58 0.01 -19.76
N HIS A 20 -7.32 1.25 -19.35
CA HIS A 20 -5.97 1.82 -19.38
C HIS A 20 -4.98 1.05 -18.49
N LEU A 21 -5.41 0.56 -17.33
CA LEU A 21 -4.56 -0.26 -16.46
C LEU A 21 -4.20 -1.61 -17.10
N THR A 22 -5.17 -2.21 -17.79
CA THR A 22 -4.99 -3.47 -18.52
C THR A 22 -4.06 -3.28 -19.70
N LEU A 23 -4.24 -2.20 -20.48
CA LEU A 23 -3.36 -1.84 -21.60
C LEU A 23 -1.90 -1.57 -21.16
N GLN A 24 -1.70 -1.10 -19.93
CA GLN A 24 -0.35 -0.95 -19.35
C GLN A 24 0.23 -2.25 -18.76
N GLY A 25 -0.45 -3.39 -18.90
CA GLY A 25 0.02 -4.68 -18.41
C GLY A 25 0.14 -4.75 -16.88
N LYS A 26 -0.70 -4.01 -16.14
CA LYS A 26 -0.69 -4.09 -14.67
C LYS A 26 -1.18 -5.46 -14.20
N ARG A 27 -0.64 -5.93 -13.09
CA ARG A 27 -1.08 -7.19 -12.46
C ARG A 27 -2.54 -7.06 -11.99
N PRO A 28 -3.34 -8.14 -11.99
CA PRO A 28 -4.74 -8.10 -11.55
C PRO A 28 -4.92 -7.50 -10.15
N ALA A 29 -4.04 -7.85 -9.21
CA ALA A 29 -4.06 -7.28 -7.86
C ALA A 29 -3.83 -5.75 -7.82
N THR A 30 -3.03 -5.22 -8.75
CA THR A 30 -2.82 -3.77 -8.89
C THR A 30 -4.02 -3.10 -9.52
N ILE A 31 -4.66 -3.74 -10.51
CA ILE A 31 -5.90 -3.24 -11.14
C ILE A 31 -7.00 -3.14 -10.09
N ASP A 32 -7.20 -4.19 -9.29
CA ASP A 32 -8.17 -4.21 -8.20
C ASP A 32 -7.87 -3.11 -7.16
N GLY A 33 -6.61 -2.98 -6.74
CA GLY A 33 -6.20 -1.94 -5.80
C GLY A 33 -6.47 -0.52 -6.29
N TYR A 34 -6.12 -0.22 -7.55
CA TYR A 34 -6.28 1.12 -8.12
C TYR A 34 -7.75 1.45 -8.41
N SER A 35 -8.51 0.47 -8.92
CA SER A 35 -9.93 0.65 -9.18
C SER A 35 -10.74 0.84 -7.89
N ARG A 36 -10.35 0.16 -6.79
CA ARG A 36 -10.92 0.37 -5.46
C ARG A 36 -10.66 1.78 -4.94
N ALA A 37 -9.48 2.35 -5.20
CA ALA A 37 -9.19 3.73 -4.83
C ALA A 37 -10.17 4.72 -5.47
N LEU A 38 -10.47 4.53 -6.75
CA LEU A 38 -11.40 5.39 -7.50
C LEU A 38 -12.84 5.29 -6.95
N ARG A 39 -13.29 4.08 -6.61
CA ARG A 39 -14.61 3.87 -5.98
C ARG A 39 -14.67 4.48 -4.57
N ARG A 40 -13.58 4.38 -3.81
CA ARG A 40 -13.55 4.93 -2.44
C ARG A 40 -13.63 6.44 -2.44
N ILE A 41 -12.89 7.14 -3.31
CA ILE A 41 -12.92 8.60 -3.34
C ILE A 41 -14.27 9.14 -3.84
N THR A 42 -14.86 8.50 -4.85
CA THR A 42 -16.17 8.89 -5.40
C THR A 42 -17.27 8.70 -4.38
N HIS A 43 -17.29 7.58 -3.67
CA HIS A 43 -18.22 7.35 -2.55
C HIS A 43 -17.98 8.31 -1.39
N HIS A 44 -16.73 8.68 -1.10
CA HIS A 44 -16.42 9.56 0.03
C HIS A 44 -16.89 11.00 -0.20
N LEU A 45 -16.75 11.49 -1.44
CA LEU A 45 -17.06 12.88 -1.79
C LEU A 45 -18.44 13.05 -2.44
N ASP A 46 -19.11 11.95 -2.81
CA ASP A 46 -20.38 11.92 -3.55
C ASP A 46 -20.33 12.79 -4.82
N LYS A 47 -19.19 12.71 -5.53
CA LYS A 47 -18.88 13.51 -6.72
C LYS A 47 -18.27 12.63 -7.81
N SER A 48 -18.53 13.00 -9.05
CA SER A 48 -17.92 12.36 -10.22
C SER A 48 -16.41 12.59 -10.25
N PRO A 49 -15.60 11.56 -10.58
CA PRO A 49 -14.14 11.60 -10.42
C PRO A 49 -13.43 12.60 -11.35
N ASP A 50 -14.10 13.10 -12.39
CA ASP A 50 -13.62 14.16 -13.30
C ASP A 50 -13.70 15.58 -12.71
N THR A 51 -14.61 15.81 -11.77
CA THR A 51 -14.85 17.11 -11.11
C THR A 51 -14.00 17.34 -9.85
N LEU A 52 -13.18 16.37 -9.46
CA LEU A 52 -12.38 16.42 -8.25
C LEU A 52 -11.33 17.54 -8.29
N THR A 53 -11.32 18.36 -7.24
CA THR A 53 -10.35 19.45 -7.07
C THR A 53 -9.16 19.03 -6.18
N THR A 54 -8.12 19.86 -6.15
CA THR A 54 -6.96 19.68 -5.25
C THR A 54 -7.39 19.66 -3.78
N GLU A 55 -8.38 20.47 -3.42
CA GLU A 55 -8.82 20.61 -2.03
C GLU A 55 -9.61 19.38 -1.58
N ASP A 56 -10.49 18.87 -2.45
CA ASP A 56 -11.22 17.62 -2.22
C ASP A 56 -10.23 16.45 -1.96
N LEU A 57 -9.13 16.39 -2.72
CA LEU A 57 -8.10 15.37 -2.55
C LEU A 57 -7.33 15.51 -1.24
N LYS A 58 -6.97 16.74 -0.84
CA LYS A 58 -6.33 16.98 0.46
C LYS A 58 -7.23 16.54 1.61
N GLN A 59 -8.50 16.90 1.55
CA GLN A 59 -9.49 16.53 2.56
C GLN A 59 -9.64 15.00 2.64
N TYR A 60 -9.76 14.34 1.48
CA TYR A 60 -9.82 12.89 1.38
C TYR A 60 -8.60 12.22 2.03
N PHE A 61 -7.38 12.62 1.66
CA PHE A 61 -6.17 12.01 2.22
C PHE A 61 -5.96 12.33 3.69
N ALA A 62 -6.33 13.53 4.15
CA ALA A 62 -6.27 13.89 5.57
C ALA A 62 -7.17 12.98 6.44
N GLN A 63 -8.33 12.57 5.91
CA GLN A 63 -9.21 11.60 6.57
C GLN A 63 -8.73 10.15 6.40
N LEU A 64 -8.19 9.81 5.23
CA LEU A 64 -7.72 8.47 4.93
C LEU A 64 -6.54 8.07 5.81
N ILE A 65 -5.59 8.98 6.08
CA ILE A 65 -4.43 8.73 6.94
C ILE A 65 -4.85 8.45 8.40
N LYS A 66 -5.98 9.00 8.86
CA LYS A 66 -6.50 8.74 10.22
C LYS A 66 -7.12 7.36 10.38
N THR A 67 -7.59 6.77 9.28
CA THR A 67 -8.42 5.55 9.30
C THR A 67 -7.72 4.33 8.71
N HIS A 68 -6.71 4.53 7.87
CA HIS A 68 -6.06 3.46 7.12
C HIS A 68 -4.53 3.49 7.25
N SER A 69 -3.90 2.34 6.99
CA SER A 69 -2.45 2.21 6.97
C SER A 69 -1.80 3.00 5.82
N TRP A 70 -0.54 3.37 6.01
CA TRP A 70 0.26 4.05 4.98
C TRP A 70 0.37 3.27 3.67
N SER A 71 0.37 1.93 3.74
CA SER A 71 0.33 1.07 2.55
C SER A 71 -0.94 1.30 1.73
N THR A 72 -2.09 1.44 2.40
CA THR A 72 -3.37 1.73 1.75
C THR A 72 -3.39 3.13 1.14
N VAL A 73 -2.94 4.12 1.89
CA VAL A 73 -2.82 5.51 1.43
C VAL A 73 -1.93 5.60 0.17
N ARG A 74 -0.85 4.83 0.13
CA ARG A 74 0.05 4.76 -1.02
C ARG A 74 -0.61 4.11 -2.25
N ILE A 75 -1.37 3.03 -2.07
CA ILE A 75 -2.12 2.38 -3.16
C ILE A 75 -3.10 3.41 -3.76
N ASP A 76 -3.84 4.12 -2.91
CA ASP A 76 -4.81 5.10 -3.36
C ASP A 76 -4.19 6.27 -4.10
N ARG A 77 -3.13 6.82 -3.53
CA ARG A 77 -2.36 7.89 -4.16
C ARG A 77 -1.92 7.48 -5.57
N ASN A 78 -1.37 6.28 -5.72
CA ASN A 78 -0.88 5.82 -7.02
C ASN A 78 -2.02 5.51 -8.01
N GLY A 79 -3.14 4.95 -7.53
CA GLY A 79 -4.32 4.68 -8.33
C GLY A 79 -4.95 5.96 -8.86
N LEU A 80 -5.15 6.95 -8.00
CA LEU A 80 -5.66 8.26 -8.38
C LEU A 80 -4.68 8.97 -9.32
N GLN A 81 -3.38 9.01 -8.99
CA GLN A 81 -2.37 9.61 -9.87
C GLN A 81 -2.40 8.99 -11.28
N PHE A 82 -2.57 7.67 -11.38
CA PHE A 82 -2.74 7.00 -12.67
C PHE A 82 -4.00 7.47 -13.39
N PHE A 83 -5.14 7.50 -12.70
CA PHE A 83 -6.42 7.93 -13.27
C PHE A 83 -6.33 9.34 -13.87
N PHE A 84 -5.85 10.31 -13.10
CA PHE A 84 -5.72 11.69 -13.57
C PHE A 84 -4.75 11.83 -14.75
N LYS A 85 -3.65 11.08 -14.73
CA LYS A 85 -2.64 11.15 -15.79
C LYS A 85 -3.11 10.48 -17.08
N HIS A 86 -3.70 9.29 -17.01
CA HIS A 86 -3.96 8.46 -18.19
C HIS A 86 -5.39 8.54 -18.70
N VAL A 87 -6.38 8.72 -17.81
CA VAL A 87 -7.79 8.82 -18.20
C VAL A 87 -8.18 10.27 -18.49
N LEU A 88 -7.81 11.19 -17.59
CA LEU A 88 -8.15 12.61 -17.75
C LEU A 88 -7.09 13.44 -18.49
N GLN A 89 -5.92 12.85 -18.79
CA GLN A 89 -4.78 13.52 -19.43
C GLN A 89 -4.38 14.85 -18.76
N ARG A 90 -4.52 14.92 -17.43
CA ARG A 90 -4.14 16.10 -16.63
C ARG A 90 -2.79 15.88 -15.97
N ASP A 91 -1.80 16.68 -16.37
CA ASP A 91 -0.50 16.74 -15.71
C ASP A 91 -0.60 17.51 -14.40
N TRP A 92 -0.92 16.78 -13.34
CA TRP A 92 -1.18 17.36 -12.04
C TRP A 92 0.09 17.26 -11.17
N LYS A 93 0.53 18.39 -10.60
CA LYS A 93 1.71 18.45 -9.73
C LYS A 93 1.38 17.89 -8.32
N TRP A 94 1.24 16.56 -8.22
CA TRP A 94 0.82 15.80 -7.03
C TRP A 94 1.83 15.77 -5.86
N LEU A 95 3.04 16.31 -6.03
CA LEU A 95 4.20 15.94 -5.23
C LEU A 95 4.16 16.33 -3.74
N ASN A 96 3.24 17.19 -3.30
CA ASN A 96 3.28 17.75 -1.94
C ASN A 96 2.09 17.42 -1.01
N ILE A 97 1.07 16.67 -1.45
CA ILE A 97 -0.14 16.49 -0.61
C ILE A 97 0.05 15.42 0.49
N VAL A 98 0.77 14.34 0.19
CA VAL A 98 0.98 13.24 1.15
C VAL A 98 2.43 12.82 1.15
N LYS A 99 3.15 13.14 2.22
CA LYS A 99 4.49 12.61 2.48
C LYS A 99 4.36 11.41 3.43
N PRO A 100 4.47 10.17 2.93
CA PRO A 100 4.51 9.02 3.82
C PRO A 100 5.71 9.13 4.77
N PRO A 101 5.56 8.80 6.07
CA PRO A 101 6.65 8.77 7.01
C PRO A 101 7.63 7.71 6.53
N GLN A 102 8.88 8.14 6.36
CA GLN A 102 9.95 7.19 6.08
C GLN A 102 10.34 6.50 7.37
N VAL A 103 9.64 5.42 7.68
CA VAL A 103 10.00 4.54 8.79
C VAL A 103 11.16 3.67 8.31
N LYS A 104 12.38 4.06 8.66
CA LYS A 104 13.56 3.20 8.54
C LYS A 104 13.68 2.35 9.80
N THR A 105 12.86 1.31 9.90
CA THR A 105 13.06 0.27 10.92
C THR A 105 14.10 -0.72 10.40
N LEU A 106 15.13 -0.99 11.18
CA LEU A 106 15.91 -2.21 10.99
C LEU A 106 14.94 -3.38 11.15
N PRO A 107 14.93 -4.38 10.24
CA PRO A 107 14.11 -5.56 10.42
C PRO A 107 14.47 -6.21 11.74
N ASP A 108 13.47 -6.61 12.51
CA ASP A 108 13.66 -7.36 13.74
C ASP A 108 14.15 -8.75 13.35
N ILE A 109 15.44 -9.01 13.52
CA ILE A 109 16.07 -10.28 13.18
C ILE A 109 16.19 -11.08 14.46
N LEU A 110 15.64 -12.30 14.46
CA LEU A 110 15.74 -13.21 15.59
C LEU A 110 17.21 -13.47 15.93
N THR A 111 17.52 -13.33 17.22
CA THR A 111 18.80 -13.73 17.80
C THR A 111 18.96 -15.25 17.77
N PRO A 112 20.19 -15.79 17.83
CA PRO A 112 20.41 -17.23 17.88
C PRO A 112 19.66 -17.93 19.03
N ALA A 113 19.47 -17.24 20.16
CA ALA A 113 18.71 -17.75 21.30
C ALA A 113 17.22 -17.88 20.96
N GLU A 114 16.62 -16.85 20.36
CA GLU A 114 15.21 -16.87 19.94
C GLU A 114 14.94 -17.89 18.83
N VAL A 115 15.92 -18.11 17.93
CA VAL A 115 15.83 -19.18 16.92
C VAL A 115 15.85 -20.56 17.59
N SER A 116 16.69 -20.76 18.61
CA SER A 116 16.70 -22.01 19.41
C SER A 116 15.36 -22.23 20.10
N ASP A 117 14.81 -21.19 20.73
CA ASP A 117 13.50 -21.25 21.41
C ASP A 117 12.36 -21.51 20.41
N LEU A 118 12.42 -20.94 19.21
CA LEU A 118 11.47 -21.19 18.12
C LEU A 118 11.50 -22.66 17.67
N ILE A 119 12.69 -23.23 17.48
CA ILE A 119 12.86 -24.63 17.05
C ILE A 119 12.37 -25.58 18.15
N ASN A 120 12.73 -25.31 19.40
CA ASN A 120 12.38 -26.15 20.55
C ASN A 120 10.90 -26.07 20.94
N SER A 121 10.25 -24.92 20.71
CA SER A 121 8.82 -24.73 20.97
C SER A 121 7.92 -25.29 19.86
N THR A 122 8.46 -25.58 18.67
CA THR A 122 7.68 -26.08 17.54
C THR A 122 7.40 -27.59 17.68
N LYS A 123 6.14 -27.97 17.92
CA LYS A 123 5.75 -29.37 18.18
C LYS A 123 5.68 -30.28 16.95
N GLN A 124 5.60 -29.71 15.74
CA GLN A 124 5.48 -30.50 14.51
C GLN A 124 6.82 -30.63 13.80
N LEU A 125 7.26 -31.88 13.60
CA LEU A 125 8.57 -32.22 13.01
C LEU A 125 8.81 -31.56 11.64
N ARG A 126 7.79 -31.46 10.78
CA ARG A 126 7.90 -30.80 9.46
C ARG A 126 8.35 -29.34 9.56
N TYR A 127 7.85 -28.60 10.56
CA TYR A 127 8.19 -27.21 10.76
C TYR A 127 9.54 -27.08 11.48
N GLN A 128 9.88 -28.00 12.39
CA GLN A 128 11.21 -28.05 12.99
C GLN A 128 12.31 -28.25 11.95
N VAL A 129 12.16 -29.22 11.04
CA VAL A 129 13.12 -29.48 9.95
C VAL A 129 13.19 -28.28 9.00
N PHE A 130 12.06 -27.65 8.70
CA PHE A 130 12.02 -26.42 7.89
C PHE A 130 12.81 -25.28 8.55
N PHE A 131 12.57 -24.98 9.82
CA PHE A 131 13.32 -23.93 10.53
C PHE A 131 14.80 -24.27 10.67
N LEU A 132 15.14 -25.52 10.97
CA LEU A 132 16.52 -25.97 11.06
C LEU A 132 17.26 -25.80 9.73
N THR A 133 16.66 -26.23 8.62
CA THR A 133 17.28 -26.09 7.28
C THR A 133 17.39 -24.62 6.83
N LEU A 134 16.41 -23.79 7.18
CA LEU A 134 16.39 -22.38 6.82
C LEU A 134 17.45 -21.57 7.60
N TYR A 135 17.60 -21.82 8.91
CA TYR A 135 18.58 -21.13 9.76
C TYR A 135 19.97 -21.77 9.76
N ALA A 136 20.13 -23.05 9.38
CA ALA A 136 21.44 -23.67 9.23
C ALA A 136 22.25 -23.12 8.04
N ASN A 137 21.56 -22.69 6.96
CA ASN A 137 22.19 -22.13 5.76
C ASN A 137 22.46 -20.62 5.86
N ILE A 138 21.78 -19.91 6.77
CA ILE A 138 22.15 -18.55 7.16
C ILE A 138 23.32 -18.72 8.14
N GLY A 139 24.48 -19.01 7.57
CA GLY A 139 25.70 -19.37 8.28
C GLY A 139 26.02 -18.39 9.39
N GLN A 140 26.68 -18.92 10.43
CA GLN A 140 27.16 -18.24 11.63
C GLN A 140 27.31 -16.73 11.42
N PRO A 141 26.47 -15.90 12.06
CA PRO A 141 26.74 -14.48 12.07
C PRO A 141 28.03 -14.30 12.87
N HIS A 142 29.14 -14.09 12.18
CA HIS A 142 30.27 -13.37 12.75
C HIS A 142 29.71 -12.04 13.26
N VAL A 143 29.46 -12.01 14.56
CA VAL A 143 29.44 -10.88 15.48
C VAL A 143 29.11 -9.53 14.82
N TYR A 144 27.84 -9.21 14.73
CA TYR A 144 27.36 -7.82 14.73
C TYR A 144 26.29 -7.61 15.81
N PHE A 145 26.55 -8.08 17.02
CA PHE A 145 25.92 -7.52 18.21
C PHE A 145 26.76 -6.32 18.67
N LYS A 146 26.49 -5.14 18.09
CA LYS A 146 26.85 -3.89 18.77
C LYS A 146 25.74 -3.64 19.79
N ASN A 147 26.02 -4.02 21.03
CA ASN A 147 25.24 -3.62 22.19
C ASN A 147 25.02 -2.11 22.15
N SER A 148 23.82 -1.66 21.80
CA SER A 148 23.37 -0.31 22.15
C SER A 148 22.84 -0.38 23.57
N THR A 149 23.77 -0.27 24.51
CA THR A 149 23.45 0.14 25.86
C THR A 149 22.74 1.49 25.83
N ARG A 150 21.51 1.51 26.37
CA ARG A 150 20.96 2.58 27.22
C ARG A 150 21.02 4.01 26.67
N CYS A 151 19.86 4.58 26.37
CA CYS A 151 19.55 5.95 26.79
C CYS A 151 18.12 6.02 27.35
N LYS A 152 18.03 6.72 28.48
CA LYS A 152 16.80 7.10 29.17
C LYS A 152 15.98 8.08 28.32
#